data_AF-A0A8T4MPE5-F1
#
_entry.id   AF-A0A8T4MPE5-F1
#
_cell.length_a   1.000
_cell.length_b   1.000
_cell.length_c   1.000
_cell.angle_alpha   90.00
_cell.angle_beta   90.00
_cell.angle_gamma   90.00
#
_symmetry.space_group_name_H-M   'P 1'
#
loop_
_entity.id
_entity.type
_entity.pdbx_description
1 polymer ?
#
loop_
_entity_poly.entity_id
_entity_poly.type
_entity_poly.pdbx_seq_one_letter_code
_entity_poly.pdbx_strand_id
1 'polypeptide(L)'
;MSVESYNLKQEIKEITSKCIKCGMCNNFCPVLRDIGKEQNSPRGMAIMLDQGYYEKIVYKCTLCKVCEDNCPVELKLCDAFQKARRLLVLQKKDPKENKEMINNLKNTGNPFGIKLNVVS
;
A
#
# COMPACT_ATOMS: atom_id res chain seq x y z
N MET A 1 -10.31 20.05 1.39
CA MET A 1 -9.89 18.71 0.91
C MET A 1 -9.50 18.88 -0.56
N SER A 2 -8.33 18.42 -1.01
CA SER A 2 -7.94 18.59 -2.43
C SER A 2 -8.80 17.71 -3.34
N VAL A 3 -9.06 18.17 -4.58
CA VAL A 3 -9.79 17.42 -5.61
C VAL A 3 -9.13 16.04 -5.83
N GLU A 4 -7.80 16.01 -5.87
CA GLU A 4 -7.03 14.77 -5.99
C GLU A 4 -7.30 13.79 -4.84
N SER A 5 -7.36 14.27 -3.59
CA SER A 5 -7.67 13.41 -2.44
C SER A 5 -9.08 12.84 -2.51
N TYR A 6 -10.03 13.58 -3.08
CA TYR A 6 -11.39 13.12 -3.29
C TYR A 6 -11.43 12.02 -4.37
N ASN A 7 -10.81 12.25 -5.52
CA ASN A 7 -10.76 11.28 -6.62
C ASN A 7 -10.13 9.96 -6.18
N LEU A 8 -9.01 10.01 -5.47
CA LEU A 8 -8.35 8.81 -4.93
C LEU A 8 -9.26 8.00 -4.01
N LYS A 9 -10.06 8.65 -3.16
CA LYS A 9 -11.01 7.96 -2.27
C LYS A 9 -12.12 7.27 -3.07
N GLN A 10 -12.61 7.88 -4.16
CA GLN A 10 -13.61 7.26 -5.02
C GLN A 10 -13.06 6.05 -5.75
N GLU A 11 -11.88 6.17 -6.35
CA GLU A 11 -11.21 5.07 -7.05
C GLU A 11 -10.91 3.89 -6.11
N ILE A 12 -10.45 4.16 -4.89
CA ILE A 12 -10.24 3.12 -3.88
C ILE A 12 -11.56 2.43 -3.55
N LYS A 13 -12.64 3.19 -3.32
CA LYS A 13 -13.96 2.66 -2.98
C LYS A 13 -14.55 1.83 -4.13
N GLU A 14 -14.35 2.23 -5.38
CA GLU A 14 -14.78 1.47 -6.55
C GLU A 14 -14.14 0.08 -6.61
N ILE A 15 -12.87 -0.03 -6.23
CA ILE A 15 -12.17 -1.31 -6.15
C ILE A 15 -12.68 -2.09 -4.93
N THR A 16 -12.59 -1.51 -3.72
CA THR A 16 -12.76 -2.27 -2.48
C THR A 16 -14.21 -2.68 -2.20
N SER A 17 -15.20 -1.93 -2.71
CA SER A 17 -16.63 -2.25 -2.55
C SER A 17 -17.04 -3.55 -3.26
N LYS A 18 -16.28 -4.00 -4.26
CA LYS A 18 -16.52 -5.28 -4.96
C LYS A 18 -16.10 -6.51 -4.13
N CYS A 19 -15.48 -6.31 -2.97
CA CYS A 19 -14.98 -7.39 -2.12
C CYS A 19 -16.11 -8.22 -1.47
N ILE A 20 -16.18 -9.50 -1.86
CA ILE A 20 -17.09 -10.49 -1.26
C ILE A 20 -16.59 -11.09 0.06
N LYS A 21 -15.47 -10.59 0.59
CA LYS A 21 -14.90 -10.96 1.91
C LYS A 21 -14.57 -12.45 2.10
N CYS A 22 -14.40 -13.21 1.02
CA CYS A 22 -14.13 -14.66 1.04
C CYS A 22 -12.82 -15.07 1.74
N GLY A 23 -11.82 -14.20 1.78
CA GLY A 23 -10.53 -14.48 2.45
C GLY A 23 -9.51 -15.25 1.62
N MET A 24 -9.78 -15.55 0.34
CA MET A 24 -8.84 -16.26 -0.54
C MET A 24 -7.45 -15.61 -0.59
N CYS A 25 -7.41 -14.27 -0.58
CA CYS A 25 -6.17 -13.50 -0.58
C CYS A 25 -5.29 -13.69 0.67
N ASN A 26 -5.87 -14.14 1.79
CA ASN A 26 -5.13 -14.33 3.04
C ASN A 26 -4.19 -15.54 2.96
N ASN A 27 -4.59 -16.61 2.27
CA ASN A 27 -3.81 -17.85 2.14
C ASN A 27 -2.45 -17.61 1.46
N PHE A 28 -2.40 -16.65 0.55
CA PHE A 28 -1.21 -16.34 -0.24
C PHE A 28 -0.40 -15.17 0.30
N CYS A 29 -0.88 -14.48 1.34
CA CYS A 29 -0.21 -13.28 1.83
C CYS A 29 0.95 -13.62 2.77
N PRO A 30 2.22 -13.34 2.39
CA PRO A 30 3.36 -13.60 3.27
C PRO A 30 3.31 -12.70 4.51
N VAL A 31 2.83 -11.46 4.37
CA VAL A 31 2.72 -10.50 5.47
C VAL A 31 1.76 -10.99 6.54
N LEU A 32 0.62 -11.58 6.15
CA LEU A 32 -0.30 -12.18 7.11
C LEU A 32 0.32 -13.41 7.78
N ARG A 33 1.01 -14.26 7.01
CA ARG A 33 1.68 -15.45 7.54
C ARG A 33 2.68 -15.10 8.64
N ASP A 34 3.47 -14.05 8.43
CA ASP A 34 4.54 -13.67 9.35
C ASP A 34 4.02 -12.84 10.54
N ILE A 35 3.09 -11.89 10.30
CA ILE A 35 2.59 -10.98 11.35
C ILE A 35 1.45 -11.61 12.16
N GLY A 36 0.64 -12.49 11.55
CA GLY A 36 -0.48 -13.19 12.20
C GLY A 36 -1.68 -12.32 12.58
N LYS A 37 -1.74 -11.05 12.15
CA LYS A 37 -2.83 -10.12 12.47
C LYS A 37 -3.64 -9.77 11.22
N GLU A 38 -4.95 -10.01 11.26
CA GLU A 38 -5.86 -9.82 10.13
C GLU A 38 -5.85 -8.38 9.59
N GLN A 39 -5.60 -7.36 10.40
CA GLN A 39 -5.46 -5.98 9.93
C GLN A 39 -4.32 -5.77 8.91
N ASN A 40 -3.32 -6.67 8.88
CA ASN A 40 -2.23 -6.67 7.92
C ASN A 40 -2.50 -7.60 6.72
N SER A 41 -3.63 -8.30 6.70
CA SER A 41 -4.03 -9.14 5.58
C SER A 41 -4.56 -8.28 4.42
N PRO A 42 -4.50 -8.78 3.17
CA PRO A 42 -5.08 -8.05 2.04
C PRO A 42 -6.59 -7.85 2.22
N ARG A 43 -7.30 -8.83 2.78
CA ARG A 43 -8.73 -8.70 3.09
C ARG A 43 -8.99 -7.64 4.14
N GLY A 44 -8.27 -7.69 5.26
CA GLY A 44 -8.44 -6.75 6.37
C GLY A 44 -8.19 -5.31 5.92
N MET A 45 -7.10 -5.09 5.18
CA MET A 45 -6.82 -3.78 4.58
C MET A 45 -7.91 -3.36 3.58
N ALA A 46 -8.42 -4.27 2.74
CA ALA A 46 -9.50 -3.96 1.81
C ALA A 46 -10.79 -3.51 2.53
N ILE A 47 -11.16 -4.18 3.64
CA ILE A 47 -12.32 -3.83 4.47
C ILE A 47 -12.11 -2.46 5.12
N MET A 48 -10.93 -2.19 5.68
CA MET A 48 -10.60 -0.90 6.28
C MET A 48 -10.73 0.24 5.25
N LEU A 49 -10.16 0.06 4.06
CA LEU A 49 -10.24 1.04 2.98
C LEU A 49 -11.68 1.25 2.47
N ASP A 50 -12.46 0.18 2.34
CA ASP A 50 -13.89 0.27 2.02
C ASP A 50 -14.67 1.10 3.05
N GLN A 51 -14.33 0.97 4.33
CA GLN A 51 -14.92 1.77 5.42
C GLN A 51 -14.34 3.19 5.52
N GLY A 52 -13.40 3.57 4.65
CA GLY A 52 -12.79 4.89 4.64
C GLY A 52 -11.69 5.08 5.69
N TYR A 53 -11.18 4.01 6.29
CA TYR A 53 -10.03 4.04 7.18
C TYR A 53 -8.72 3.94 6.37
N TYR A 54 -8.05 5.08 6.23
CA TYR A 54 -6.77 5.19 5.52
C TYR A 54 -5.63 5.31 6.53
N GLU A 55 -4.96 4.20 6.80
CA GLU A 55 -3.91 4.10 7.82
C GLU A 55 -2.57 3.63 7.24
N LYS A 56 -1.47 3.94 7.95
CA LYS A 56 -0.10 3.55 7.54
C LYS A 56 0.08 2.04 7.36
N ILE A 57 -0.85 1.22 7.88
CA ILE A 57 -0.81 -0.24 7.73
C ILE A 57 -0.77 -0.70 6.26
N VAL A 58 -1.29 0.08 5.31
CA VAL A 58 -1.20 -0.22 3.87
C VAL A 58 0.25 -0.31 3.36
N TYR A 59 1.21 0.26 4.09
CA TYR A 59 2.64 0.12 3.79
C TYR A 59 3.21 -1.25 4.15
N LYS A 60 2.49 -2.08 4.92
CA LYS A 60 2.89 -3.46 5.23
C LYS A 60 2.74 -4.39 4.03
N CYS A 61 1.81 -4.10 3.11
CA CYS A 61 1.69 -4.86 1.86
C CYS A 61 2.99 -4.76 1.05
N THR A 62 3.53 -5.87 0.58
CA THR A 62 4.73 -5.86 -0.28
C THR A 62 4.43 -5.57 -1.74
N LEU A 63 3.15 -5.42 -2.12
CA LEU A 63 2.69 -5.26 -3.50
C LEU A 63 3.11 -6.42 -4.43
N CYS A 64 3.22 -7.65 -3.91
CA CYS A 64 3.60 -8.82 -4.69
C CYS A 64 2.52 -9.35 -5.66
N LYS A 65 1.29 -8.81 -5.58
CA LYS A 65 0.13 -9.13 -6.45
C LYS A 65 -0.45 -10.55 -6.40
N VAL A 66 0.15 -11.50 -5.69
CA VAL A 66 -0.38 -12.88 -5.58
C VAL A 66 -1.84 -12.93 -5.07
N CYS A 67 -2.25 -11.96 -4.23
CA CYS A 67 -3.64 -11.87 -3.78
C CYS A 67 -4.64 -11.47 -4.88
N GLU A 68 -4.21 -10.74 -5.90
CA GLU A 68 -5.03 -10.37 -7.06
C GLU A 68 -5.20 -11.55 -7.99
N ASP A 69 -4.11 -12.29 -8.26
CA ASP A 69 -4.10 -13.47 -9.14
C ASP A 69 -5.06 -14.57 -8.68
N ASN A 70 -5.29 -14.66 -7.37
CA ASN A 70 -6.15 -15.66 -6.75
C ASN A 70 -7.53 -15.09 -6.34
N CYS A 71 -7.85 -13.85 -6.73
CA CYS A 71 -9.12 -13.24 -6.35
C CYS A 71 -10.27 -13.75 -7.26
N PRO A 72 -11.33 -14.37 -6.71
CA PRO A 72 -12.43 -14.91 -7.52
C PRO A 72 -13.30 -13.82 -8.19
N VAL A 73 -13.16 -12.57 -7.76
CA VAL A 73 -13.84 -11.40 -8.32
C VAL A 73 -12.85 -10.37 -8.88
N GLU A 74 -11.61 -10.80 -9.14
CA GLU A 74 -10.58 -10.06 -9.87
C GLU A 74 -10.25 -8.66 -9.32
N LEU A 75 -10.31 -8.50 -7.99
CA LEU A 75 -9.98 -7.23 -7.33
C LEU A 75 -8.54 -6.81 -7.58
N LYS A 76 -8.37 -5.54 -7.95
CA LYS A 76 -7.07 -4.87 -8.06
C LYS A 76 -6.63 -4.28 -6.72
N LEU A 77 -6.45 -5.13 -5.70
CA LEU A 77 -6.12 -4.71 -4.33
C LEU A 77 -4.79 -3.94 -4.21
N CYS A 78 -3.75 -4.35 -4.93
CA CYS A 78 -2.45 -3.66 -4.94
C CYS A 78 -2.58 -2.24 -5.50
N ASP A 79 -3.43 -2.04 -6.51
CA ASP A 79 -3.74 -0.73 -7.04
C ASP A 79 -4.48 0.15 -5.99
N ALA A 80 -5.49 -0.41 -5.32
CA ALA A 80 -6.16 0.28 -4.21
C ALA A 80 -5.17 0.64 -3.07
N PHE A 81 -4.24 -0.26 -2.73
CA PHE A 81 -3.22 0.00 -1.71
C PHE A 81 -2.22 1.07 -2.15
N GLN A 82 -1.81 1.09 -3.41
CA GLN A 82 -0.92 2.11 -3.95
C GLN A 82 -1.61 3.49 -3.97
N LYS A 83 -2.88 3.55 -4.37
CA LYS A 83 -3.71 4.76 -4.27
C LYS A 83 -3.86 5.23 -2.81
N ALA A 84 -4.07 4.32 -1.87
CA ALA A 84 -4.11 4.65 -0.44
C ALA A 84 -2.78 5.21 0.07
N ARG A 85 -1.63 4.66 -0.38
CA ARG A 85 -0.30 5.23 -0.06
C ARG A 85 -0.15 6.65 -0.60
N ARG A 86 -0.59 6.92 -1.83
CA ARG A 86 -0.59 8.27 -2.43
C ARG A 86 -1.45 9.23 -1.61
N LEU A 87 -2.65 8.81 -1.23
CA LEU A 87 -3.53 9.58 -0.36
C LEU A 87 -2.85 9.94 0.97
N LEU A 88 -2.13 9.00 1.59
CA LEU A 88 -1.37 9.25 2.82
C LEU A 88 -0.22 10.23 2.62
N VAL A 89 0.47 10.18 1.47
CA VAL A 89 1.51 11.17 1.12
C VAL A 89 0.90 12.58 1.02
N LEU A 90 -0.24 12.73 0.33
CA LEU A 90 -0.94 14.02 0.22
C LEU A 90 -1.36 14.57 1.60
N GLN A 91 -1.67 13.67 2.54
CA GLN A 91 -2.01 14.01 3.93
C GLN A 91 -0.79 14.16 4.84
N LYS A 92 0.44 14.07 4.32
CA LYS A 92 1.70 14.06 5.10
C LYS A 92 1.78 12.96 6.16
N LYS A 93 1.04 11.87 5.96
CA LYS A 93 0.96 10.68 6.83
C LYS A 93 1.78 9.49 6.30
N ASP A 94 2.67 9.70 5.35
CA ASP A 94 3.61 8.69 4.87
C ASP A 94 4.67 8.32 5.93
N PRO A 95 5.28 7.11 5.85
CA PRO A 95 6.34 6.69 6.76
C PRO A 95 7.56 7.61 6.74
N LYS A 96 8.24 7.76 7.87
CA LYS A 96 9.42 8.66 7.96
C LYS A 96 10.59 8.10 7.14
N GLU A 97 10.72 6.79 7.15
CA GLU A 97 11.72 5.99 6.44
C GLU A 97 11.65 6.25 4.93
N ASN A 98 10.43 6.40 4.38
CA ASN A 98 10.24 6.74 2.97
C ASN A 98 10.77 8.16 2.66
N LYS A 99 10.55 9.12 3.55
CA LYS A 99 11.07 10.50 3.38
C LYS A 99 12.59 10.53 3.44
N GLU A 100 13.17 9.78 4.36
CA GLU A 100 14.61 9.62 4.48
C GLU A 100 15.21 9.02 3.21
N MET A 101 14.65 7.90 2.72
CA MET A 101 15.07 7.29 1.46
C MET A 101 14.99 8.27 0.28
N ILE A 102 13.92 9.06 0.17
CA ILE A 102 13.77 10.08 -0.88
C ILE A 102 14.83 11.18 -0.75
N ASN A 103 15.17 11.60 0.48
CA ASN A 103 16.23 12.57 0.71
C ASN A 103 17.60 12.01 0.38
N ASN A 104 17.87 10.75 0.71
CA ASN A 104 19.09 10.03 0.34
C ASN A 104 19.26 10.00 -1.18
N LEU A 105 18.18 9.66 -1.91
CA LEU A 105 18.17 9.69 -3.37
C LEU A 105 18.52 11.08 -3.92
N LYS A 106 17.93 12.15 -3.37
CA LYS A 106 18.22 13.52 -3.81
C LYS A 106 19.67 13.96 -3.54
N ASN A 107 20.23 13.54 -2.40
CA ASN A 107 21.54 14.01 -1.95
C ASN A 107 22.71 13.17 -2.48
N THR A 108 22.48 11.88 -2.72
CA THR A 108 23.56 10.90 -3.01
C THR A 108 23.31 10.05 -4.25
N GLY A 109 22.14 10.21 -4.90
CA GLY A 109 21.76 9.42 -6.08
C GLY A 109 21.38 7.97 -5.77
N ASN A 110 21.34 7.55 -4.50
CA ASN A 110 20.94 6.20 -4.11
C ASN A 110 20.10 6.21 -2.82
N PRO A 111 19.26 5.18 -2.58
CA PRO A 111 18.36 5.15 -1.43
C PRO A 111 19.08 4.96 -0.08
N PHE A 112 20.33 4.50 -0.10
CA PHE A 112 21.11 4.19 1.10
C PHE A 112 21.87 5.39 1.67
N GLY A 113 21.94 6.52 0.94
CA GLY A 113 22.68 7.70 1.41
C GLY A 113 24.21 7.54 1.31
N ILE A 114 24.68 6.54 0.54
CA ILE A 114 26.10 6.21 0.43
C ILE A 114 26.74 7.10 -0.63
N LYS A 115 27.81 7.83 -0.30
CA LYS A 115 28.61 8.50 -1.34
C LYS A 115 29.45 7.46 -2.07
N LEU A 116 29.09 7.15 -3.31
CA LEU A 116 29.88 6.25 -4.13
C LEU A 116 31.18 6.96 -4.52
N ASN A 117 32.31 6.48 -4.00
CA ASN A 117 33.62 6.81 -4.55
C ASN A 117 33.74 6.04 -5.87
N VAL A 118 33.18 6.59 -6.94
CA VAL A 118 33.51 6.13 -8.29
C VAL A 118 34.98 6.42 -8.50
N VAL A 119 35.82 5.39 -8.33
CA VAL A 119 37.22 5.44 -8.75
C VAL A 119 37.18 5.58 -10.27
N SER A 120 37.47 6.79 -10.73
CA SER A 120 37.71 7.12 -12.14
C SER A 120 38.93 6.40 -12.68
#